data_AF-A0A833SUA3-F1
#
_entry.id   AF-A0A833SUA3-F1
#
_cell.length_a   1.000
_cell.length_b   1.000
_cell.length_c   1.000
_cell.angle_alpha   90.00
_cell.angle_beta   90.00
_cell.angle_gamma   90.00
#
_symmetry.space_group_name_H-M   'P 1'
#
loop_
_entity.id
_entity.type
_entity.pdbx_description
1 polymer ?
#
loop_
_entity_poly.entity_id
_entity_poly.type
_entity_poly.pdbx_seq_one_letter_code
_entity_poly.pdbx_strand_id
1 'polypeptide(L)'
;MKEVFVQLVTAGSRTAFKHPIPALIQVADALYGPTLIAHLQIAVYDQCKSQVGHADVNELYICHPGSVIGSYLDPTGLLQDGMYIAEIPAVPEPGVITSMVRETLLLRWAAAGARSQLVYASGGQVALLTAHMLENTGAGRPGGGPLTLFCRQQFIQQCSDMNRHSIENEAIQWIVGPPGIGKSCAALAFAHTLDPASWDVLWLSFSPEREAFMCVWLRGGDKVTCVIDLTDLQLLAQVLNATSPTKHTVLFLDGYATSPYEMENARLRCKKWHYEDKALHRLIYICSMAGVSKKYRRERYTVIRPSSEATGQHSRDVDMKYTDVTKLPDAAMKPATPSETELRDAGMKSSVSSVAETGRDEEVMSEMLCRLESWRFSDYQSAIRCDAFYHSVSDKFEGLNALANPAEEKARVLEQKYCIAGGSARLMFEVSSAKAFAALNDVIAEISNTDLMSQASSRALSPCAINRLQAGYYRPDNEYETCFIYAAECH
;
A
#
# COMPACT_ATOMS: atom_id res chain seq x y z
N MET A 1 17.24 -21.88 -22.97
CA MET A 1 16.06 -21.17 -23.48
C MET A 1 15.07 -22.23 -23.89
N LYS A 2 13.80 -22.00 -23.60
CA LYS A 2 12.71 -22.92 -23.88
C LYS A 2 12.01 -22.47 -25.14
N GLU A 3 11.76 -23.41 -26.02
CA GLU A 3 11.11 -23.15 -27.30
C GLU A 3 9.67 -23.62 -27.24
N VAL A 4 8.74 -22.75 -27.61
CA VAL A 4 7.31 -23.05 -27.62
C VAL A 4 6.70 -22.61 -28.93
N PHE A 5 5.69 -23.34 -29.41
CA PHE A 5 4.97 -22.95 -30.61
C PHE A 5 3.74 -22.13 -30.23
N VAL A 6 3.59 -20.93 -30.80
CA VAL A 6 2.45 -20.06 -30.53
C VAL A 6 1.68 -19.82 -31.83
N GLN A 7 0.41 -20.23 -31.86
CA GLN A 7 -0.51 -19.92 -32.93
C GLN A 7 -1.25 -18.62 -32.61
N LEU A 8 -1.16 -17.64 -33.50
CA LEU A 8 -1.96 -16.42 -33.40
C LEU A 8 -3.40 -16.72 -33.82
N VAL A 9 -4.36 -16.31 -33.00
CA VAL A 9 -5.78 -16.52 -33.25
C VAL A 9 -6.59 -15.27 -32.98
N THR A 10 -7.78 -15.16 -33.58
CA THR A 10 -8.70 -14.05 -33.29
C THR A 10 -9.40 -14.31 -31.95
N ALA A 11 -9.40 -13.31 -31.06
CA ALA A 11 -10.07 -13.42 -29.77
C ALA A 11 -11.55 -13.80 -29.92
N GLY A 12 -12.00 -14.75 -29.09
CA GLY A 12 -13.39 -15.26 -29.09
C GLY A 12 -13.70 -16.35 -30.12
N SER A 13 -13.15 -16.31 -31.34
CA SER A 13 -13.39 -17.36 -32.36
C SER A 13 -12.31 -18.43 -32.41
N ARG A 14 -11.09 -18.11 -31.93
CA ARG A 14 -9.88 -18.93 -32.03
C ARG A 14 -9.53 -19.39 -33.46
N THR A 15 -10.04 -18.70 -34.46
CA THR A 15 -9.64 -18.90 -35.86
C THR A 15 -8.26 -18.29 -36.08
N ALA A 16 -7.42 -18.94 -36.89
CA ALA A 16 -6.07 -18.47 -37.18
C ALA A 16 -6.07 -16.99 -37.63
N PHE A 17 -5.22 -16.18 -36.99
CA PHE A 17 -5.12 -14.75 -37.26
C PHE A 17 -4.04 -14.48 -38.31
N LYS A 18 -4.46 -14.02 -39.49
CA LYS A 18 -3.63 -13.74 -40.69
C LYS A 18 -2.89 -14.95 -41.28
N HIS A 19 -2.14 -15.71 -40.46
CA HIS A 19 -1.36 -16.86 -40.89
C HIS A 19 -1.67 -18.12 -40.05
N PRO A 20 -1.85 -19.28 -40.69
CA PRO A 20 -2.18 -20.53 -39.99
C PRO A 20 -0.96 -21.29 -39.46
N ILE A 21 0.24 -20.71 -39.56
CA ILE A 21 1.49 -21.36 -39.16
C ILE A 21 1.88 -20.85 -37.77
N PRO A 22 2.02 -21.72 -36.76
CA PRO A 22 2.49 -21.33 -35.44
C PRO A 22 3.93 -20.78 -35.50
N ALA A 23 4.19 -19.72 -34.75
CA ALA A 23 5.53 -19.15 -34.60
C ALA A 23 6.31 -19.89 -33.51
N LEU A 24 7.61 -20.13 -33.74
CA LEU A 24 8.51 -20.69 -32.72
C LEU A 24 9.05 -19.56 -31.84
N ILE A 25 8.57 -19.49 -30.60
CA ILE A 25 8.94 -18.47 -29.62
C ILE A 25 9.99 -19.01 -28.65
N GLN A 26 11.05 -18.26 -28.42
CA GLN A 26 12.11 -18.59 -27.47
C GLN A 26 11.95 -17.76 -26.19
N VAL A 27 11.91 -18.43 -25.03
CA VAL A 27 11.74 -17.81 -23.71
C VAL A 27 12.86 -18.28 -22.77
N ALA A 28 13.29 -17.44 -21.83
CA ALA A 28 14.35 -17.82 -20.89
C ALA A 28 13.88 -18.92 -19.89
N ASP A 29 14.75 -19.91 -19.61
CA ASP A 29 14.41 -21.11 -18.82
C ASP A 29 14.09 -20.85 -17.35
N ALA A 30 14.48 -19.68 -16.82
CA ALA A 30 14.42 -19.38 -15.38
C ALA A 30 13.17 -18.60 -14.96
N LEU A 31 12.14 -18.56 -15.79
CA LEU A 31 10.94 -17.75 -15.56
C LEU A 31 9.78 -18.60 -15.01
N TYR A 32 9.22 -18.13 -13.90
CA TYR A 32 8.06 -18.71 -13.23
C TYR A 32 7.06 -17.60 -12.87
N GLY A 33 5.78 -17.94 -12.69
CA GLY A 33 4.80 -16.97 -12.20
C GLY A 33 4.29 -15.99 -13.26
N PRO A 34 3.67 -14.87 -12.82
CA PRO A 34 3.21 -13.77 -13.69
C PRO A 34 4.30 -13.20 -14.60
N THR A 35 5.56 -13.34 -14.19
CA THR A 35 6.75 -12.94 -14.96
C THR A 35 6.87 -13.75 -16.26
N LEU A 36 6.47 -15.03 -16.25
CA LEU A 36 6.50 -15.91 -17.42
C LEU A 36 5.57 -15.43 -18.52
N ILE A 37 4.33 -15.07 -18.15
CA ILE A 37 3.30 -14.60 -19.07
C ILE A 37 3.72 -13.28 -19.72
N ALA A 38 4.19 -12.32 -18.94
CA ALA A 38 4.63 -11.03 -19.47
C ALA A 38 5.81 -11.18 -20.45
N HIS A 39 6.80 -12.03 -20.14
CA HIS A 39 7.90 -12.30 -21.07
C HIS A 39 7.45 -13.05 -22.32
N LEU A 40 6.49 -13.97 -22.20
CA LEU A 40 5.93 -14.68 -23.34
C LEU A 40 5.10 -13.73 -24.23
N GLN A 41 4.33 -12.81 -23.65
CA GLN A 41 3.62 -11.74 -24.38
C GLN A 41 4.60 -10.85 -25.14
N ILE A 42 5.68 -10.39 -24.49
CA ILE A 42 6.73 -9.59 -25.14
C ILE A 42 7.40 -10.38 -26.26
N ALA A 43 7.78 -11.64 -26.01
CA ALA A 43 8.45 -12.46 -27.01
C ALA A 43 7.53 -12.75 -28.22
N VAL A 44 6.25 -13.02 -27.98
CA VAL A 44 5.23 -13.17 -29.04
C VAL A 44 5.07 -11.87 -29.81
N TYR A 45 4.94 -10.73 -29.12
CA TYR A 45 4.76 -9.43 -29.76
C TYR A 45 5.97 -9.03 -30.61
N ASP A 46 7.19 -9.21 -30.10
CA ASP A 46 8.42 -8.87 -30.82
C ASP A 46 8.62 -9.74 -32.06
N GLN A 47 8.41 -11.06 -31.93
CA GLN A 47 8.57 -11.98 -33.06
C GLN A 47 7.43 -11.92 -34.07
N CYS A 48 6.22 -11.59 -33.63
CA CYS A 48 5.03 -11.52 -34.47
C CYS A 48 4.57 -10.08 -34.77
N LYS A 49 5.45 -9.08 -34.58
CA LYS A 49 5.10 -7.66 -34.66
C LYS A 49 4.40 -7.25 -35.95
N SER A 50 4.81 -7.80 -37.09
CA SER A 50 4.19 -7.55 -38.40
C SER A 50 2.76 -8.07 -38.51
N GLN A 51 2.41 -9.09 -37.72
CA GLN A 51 1.08 -9.68 -37.68
C GLN A 51 0.20 -8.96 -36.66
N VAL A 52 0.73 -8.70 -35.46
CA VAL A 52 -0.01 -8.24 -34.27
C VAL A 52 -0.16 -6.73 -34.16
N GLY A 53 0.61 -5.94 -34.94
CA GLY A 53 0.97 -4.54 -34.70
C GLY A 53 -0.10 -3.47 -34.40
N HIS A 54 -1.39 -3.81 -34.32
CA HIS A 54 -2.45 -2.96 -33.78
C HIS A 54 -2.80 -3.24 -32.31
N ALA A 55 -2.47 -4.41 -31.77
CA ALA A 55 -2.76 -4.80 -30.39
C ALA A 55 -1.64 -4.38 -29.43
N ASP A 56 -1.98 -3.93 -28.23
CA ASP A 56 -1.00 -3.71 -27.17
C ASP A 56 -0.43 -5.06 -26.71
N VAL A 57 0.87 -5.13 -26.41
CA VAL A 57 1.53 -6.34 -25.89
C VAL A 57 0.81 -6.90 -24.66
N ASN A 58 0.25 -6.02 -23.82
CA ASN A 58 -0.47 -6.40 -22.60
C ASN A 58 -1.89 -6.91 -22.87
N GLU A 59 -2.42 -6.70 -24.08
CA GLU A 59 -3.74 -7.18 -24.51
C GLU A 59 -3.68 -8.58 -25.13
N LEU A 60 -2.47 -9.14 -25.32
CA LEU A 60 -2.29 -10.48 -25.87
C LEU A 60 -2.64 -11.55 -24.85
N TYR A 61 -3.60 -12.40 -25.20
CA TYR A 61 -4.09 -13.43 -24.32
C TYR A 61 -3.44 -14.78 -24.64
N ILE A 62 -2.65 -15.35 -23.73
CA ILE A 62 -1.95 -16.62 -24.02
C ILE A 62 -2.51 -17.77 -23.17
N CYS A 63 -2.91 -18.85 -23.83
CA CYS A 63 -3.47 -20.04 -23.19
C CYS A 63 -3.17 -21.33 -23.95
N HIS A 64 -3.54 -22.49 -23.39
CA HIS A 64 -3.45 -23.76 -24.10
C HIS A 64 -4.60 -23.90 -25.12
N PRO A 65 -4.40 -24.61 -26.24
CA PRO A 65 -5.42 -24.79 -27.29
C PRO A 65 -6.74 -25.40 -26.78
N GLY A 66 -6.66 -26.26 -25.75
CA GLY A 66 -7.81 -26.91 -25.12
C GLY A 66 -8.43 -26.15 -23.94
N SER A 67 -7.86 -25.01 -23.55
CA SER A 67 -8.36 -24.18 -22.44
C SER A 67 -9.71 -23.55 -22.80
N VAL A 68 -10.53 -23.18 -21.82
CA VAL A 68 -11.79 -22.45 -22.08
C VAL A 68 -11.46 -21.09 -22.71
N ILE A 69 -12.33 -20.57 -23.58
CA ILE A 69 -12.14 -19.23 -24.18
C ILE A 69 -12.05 -18.20 -23.05
N GLY A 70 -10.97 -17.42 -23.02
CA GLY A 70 -10.72 -16.46 -21.95
C GLY A 70 -10.21 -17.05 -20.63
N SER A 71 -9.67 -18.27 -20.60
CA SER A 71 -8.90 -18.81 -19.45
C SER A 71 -7.37 -18.80 -19.67
N TYR A 72 -6.61 -18.26 -18.72
CA TYR A 72 -5.20 -17.90 -18.91
C TYR A 72 -4.31 -19.13 -18.76
N LEU A 73 -3.08 -19.03 -19.27
CA LEU A 73 -1.99 -19.90 -18.80
C LEU A 73 -1.91 -19.85 -17.27
N ASP A 74 -1.91 -21.02 -16.64
CA ASP A 74 -1.73 -21.15 -15.19
C ASP A 74 -0.37 -20.53 -14.80
N PRO A 75 -0.35 -19.44 -14.03
CA PRO A 75 0.89 -18.76 -13.67
C PRO A 75 1.75 -19.60 -12.71
N THR A 76 1.20 -20.62 -12.06
CA THR A 76 1.93 -21.49 -11.13
C THR A 76 2.61 -22.67 -11.83
N GLY A 77 2.26 -22.93 -13.09
CA GLY A 77 2.83 -24.00 -13.90
C GLY A 77 4.18 -23.64 -14.50
N LEU A 78 5.05 -24.65 -14.66
CA LEU A 78 6.16 -24.57 -15.60
C LEU A 78 5.60 -24.50 -17.02
N LEU A 79 6.15 -23.62 -17.87
CA LEU A 79 5.95 -23.72 -19.32
C LEU A 79 6.16 -25.18 -19.73
N GLN A 80 5.23 -25.76 -20.46
CA GLN A 80 5.37 -27.11 -21.02
C GLN A 80 5.80 -27.00 -22.47
N ASP A 81 6.55 -27.98 -22.96
CA ASP A 81 6.83 -28.06 -24.39
C ASP A 81 5.52 -28.36 -25.11
N GLY A 82 5.15 -27.51 -26.07
CA GLY A 82 3.88 -27.67 -26.75
C GLY A 82 3.42 -26.45 -27.51
N MET A 83 2.19 -26.58 -28.03
CA MET A 83 1.49 -25.53 -28.74
C MET A 83 0.65 -24.70 -27.77
N TYR A 84 0.74 -23.39 -27.91
CA TYR A 84 -0.05 -22.39 -27.24
C TYR A 84 -0.79 -21.55 -28.26
N ILE A 85 -1.85 -20.88 -27.83
CA ILE A 85 -2.56 -19.90 -28.64
C ILE A 85 -2.38 -18.51 -28.01
N ALA A 86 -2.13 -17.52 -28.85
CA ALA A 86 -2.17 -16.11 -28.49
C ALA A 86 -3.39 -15.48 -29.15
N GLU A 87 -4.40 -15.13 -28.37
CA GLU A 87 -5.59 -14.46 -28.86
C GLU A 87 -5.32 -12.97 -29.05
N ILE A 88 -5.54 -12.50 -30.26
CA ILE A 88 -5.35 -11.12 -30.68
C ILE A 88 -6.72 -10.43 -30.65
N PRO A 89 -6.85 -9.29 -29.95
CA PRO A 89 -8.08 -8.53 -29.94
C PRO A 89 -8.45 -8.13 -31.38
N ALA A 90 -9.72 -8.28 -31.71
CA ALA A 90 -10.22 -7.88 -33.02
C ALA A 90 -9.90 -6.41 -33.29
N VAL A 91 -9.47 -6.09 -34.50
CA VAL A 91 -9.35 -4.69 -34.95
C VAL A 91 -10.76 -4.08 -34.85
N PRO A 92 -10.96 -2.99 -34.09
CA PRO A 92 -12.25 -2.32 -34.11
C PRO A 92 -12.46 -1.76 -35.52
N GLU A 93 -13.30 -2.43 -36.32
CA GLU A 93 -13.70 -1.87 -37.61
C GLU A 93 -14.51 -0.59 -37.36
N PRO A 94 -14.19 0.52 -38.05
CA PRO A 94 -15.00 1.72 -37.96
C PRO A 94 -16.34 1.45 -38.66
N GLY A 95 -17.36 1.07 -37.89
CA GLY A 95 -18.76 1.14 -38.33
C GLY A 95 -19.62 -0.10 -38.16
N VAL A 96 -19.14 -1.22 -37.62
CA VAL A 96 -20.01 -2.39 -37.38
C VAL A 96 -20.16 -2.65 -35.89
N ILE A 97 -21.23 -2.08 -35.31
CA ILE A 97 -21.76 -2.51 -34.02
C ILE A 97 -22.44 -3.86 -34.26
N THR A 98 -21.69 -4.97 -34.19
CA THR A 98 -22.29 -6.27 -33.97
C THR A 98 -22.79 -6.31 -32.53
N SER A 99 -24.07 -6.00 -32.40
CA SER A 99 -24.92 -6.23 -31.23
C SER A 99 -24.90 -7.71 -30.84
N MET A 100 -23.85 -8.14 -30.15
CA MET A 100 -24.04 -9.01 -29.00
C MET A 100 -24.24 -8.07 -27.82
N VAL A 101 -25.48 -7.99 -27.34
CA VAL A 101 -25.81 -7.35 -26.08
C VAL A 101 -25.07 -8.13 -24.99
N ARG A 102 -23.80 -7.78 -24.74
CA ARG A 102 -23.24 -7.91 -23.40
C ARG A 102 -24.12 -7.01 -22.57
N GLU A 103 -24.95 -7.58 -21.71
CA GLU A 103 -25.56 -6.83 -20.62
C GLU A 103 -24.46 -5.95 -20.04
N THR A 104 -24.58 -4.64 -20.25
CA THR A 104 -23.56 -3.71 -19.78
C THR A 104 -23.64 -3.80 -18.27
N LEU A 105 -22.63 -4.41 -17.64
CA LEU A 105 -22.50 -4.42 -16.20
C LEU A 105 -22.53 -2.96 -15.75
N LEU A 106 -23.66 -2.56 -15.16
CA LEU A 106 -23.89 -1.21 -14.68
C LEU A 106 -23.40 -1.14 -13.25
N LEU A 107 -22.53 -0.18 -12.99
CA LEU A 107 -22.02 0.07 -11.65
C LEU A 107 -23.17 0.49 -10.72
N ARG A 108 -23.39 -0.26 -9.64
CA ARG A 108 -24.43 0.04 -8.65
C ARG A 108 -23.80 0.77 -7.47
N TRP A 109 -24.01 2.08 -7.43
CA TRP A 109 -23.66 2.91 -6.28
C TRP A 109 -24.67 2.69 -5.15
N ALA A 110 -24.16 2.57 -3.92
CA ALA A 110 -24.98 2.73 -2.73
C ALA A 110 -25.45 4.18 -2.60
N ALA A 111 -26.49 4.40 -1.78
CA ALA A 111 -27.03 5.73 -1.53
C ALA A 111 -25.94 6.69 -1.04
N ALA A 112 -26.01 7.95 -1.51
CA ALA A 112 -25.05 8.98 -1.13
C ALA A 112 -25.22 9.38 0.35
N GLY A 113 -24.12 9.27 1.10
CA GLY A 113 -23.97 9.91 2.41
C GLY A 113 -23.28 11.27 2.27
N ALA A 114 -23.26 12.07 3.35
CA ALA A 114 -22.58 13.36 3.35
C ALA A 114 -21.07 13.19 3.54
N ARG A 115 -20.23 13.75 2.66
CA ARG A 115 -18.78 13.78 2.83
C ARG A 115 -18.43 14.50 4.13
N SER A 116 -17.72 13.81 5.01
CA SER A 116 -17.15 14.43 6.21
C SER A 116 -15.76 14.97 5.89
N GLN A 117 -15.47 16.19 6.32
CA GLN A 117 -14.13 16.76 6.24
C GLN A 117 -13.45 16.63 7.61
N LEU A 118 -12.19 16.21 7.60
CA LEU A 118 -11.37 16.17 8.80
C LEU A 118 -10.65 17.51 8.93
N VAL A 119 -10.92 18.22 10.02
CA VAL A 119 -10.18 19.43 10.38
C VAL A 119 -9.14 19.05 11.43
N TYR A 120 -7.87 19.19 11.08
CA TYR A 120 -6.78 18.94 12.01
C TYR A 120 -6.50 20.22 12.81
N ALA A 121 -6.59 20.14 14.14
CA ALA A 121 -6.15 21.25 14.98
C ALA A 121 -4.62 21.36 14.89
N SER A 122 -4.09 22.56 14.63
CA SER A 122 -2.63 22.78 14.64
C SER A 122 -2.04 22.35 15.98
N GLY A 123 -0.99 21.52 15.95
CA GLY A 123 -0.39 20.93 17.16
C GLY A 123 -1.23 19.84 17.84
N GLY A 124 -2.34 19.41 17.22
CA GLY A 124 -3.12 18.28 17.70
C GLY A 124 -2.25 17.03 17.81
N GLN A 125 -2.45 16.26 18.88
CA GLN A 125 -1.79 14.96 19.07
C GLN A 125 -2.64 13.80 18.55
N VAL A 126 -3.90 14.06 18.22
CA VAL A 126 -4.88 13.05 17.81
C VAL A 126 -5.71 13.51 16.62
N ALA A 127 -6.08 12.57 15.77
CA ALA A 127 -7.08 12.73 14.71
C ALA A 127 -8.23 11.74 14.93
N LEU A 128 -9.47 12.19 14.76
CA LEU A 128 -10.65 11.35 14.93
C LEU A 128 -11.29 11.03 13.58
N LEU A 129 -11.26 9.77 13.19
CA LEU A 129 -12.04 9.25 12.07
C LEU A 129 -13.38 8.76 12.60
N THR A 130 -14.49 9.34 12.13
CA THR A 130 -15.82 8.88 12.52
C THR A 130 -16.15 7.53 11.89
N ALA A 131 -17.13 6.81 12.44
CA ALA A 131 -17.61 5.56 11.83
C ALA A 131 -18.02 5.76 10.36
N HIS A 132 -18.67 6.89 10.06
CA HIS A 132 -19.07 7.25 8.71
C HIS A 132 -17.88 7.47 7.77
N MET A 133 -16.75 8.01 8.24
CA MET A 133 -15.54 8.14 7.41
C MET A 133 -14.98 6.75 7.06
N LEU A 134 -14.94 5.83 8.03
CA LEU A 134 -14.33 4.51 7.92
C LEU A 134 -15.16 3.51 7.08
N GLU A 135 -16.48 3.70 7.02
CA GLU A 135 -17.38 2.77 6.35
C GLU A 135 -16.96 2.48 4.89
N ASN A 136 -16.86 1.18 4.53
CA ASN A 136 -16.45 0.67 3.22
C ASN A 136 -15.03 1.04 2.76
N THR A 137 -14.18 1.58 3.64
CA THR A 137 -12.78 1.91 3.28
C THR A 137 -11.79 0.78 3.52
N GLY A 138 -12.22 -0.31 4.16
CA GLY A 138 -11.33 -1.39 4.64
C GLY A 138 -10.43 -0.99 5.81
N ALA A 139 -10.44 0.29 6.23
CA ALA A 139 -9.79 0.78 7.43
C ALA A 139 -10.80 0.89 8.59
N GLY A 140 -10.36 0.65 9.82
CA GLY A 140 -11.19 0.78 11.02
C GLY A 140 -11.04 -0.37 12.00
N ARG A 141 -11.89 -0.39 13.03
CA ARG A 141 -11.94 -1.45 14.04
C ARG A 141 -12.96 -2.53 13.67
N PRO A 142 -12.69 -3.82 13.95
CA PRO A 142 -13.68 -4.88 13.92
C PRO A 142 -14.87 -4.51 14.81
N GLY A 143 -16.09 -4.60 14.27
CA GLY A 143 -17.33 -4.20 14.96
C GLY A 143 -17.76 -2.74 14.74
N GLY A 144 -17.00 -1.94 13.99
CA GLY A 144 -17.35 -0.57 13.63
C GLY A 144 -17.11 0.44 14.76
N GLY A 145 -17.40 1.71 14.47
CA GLY A 145 -17.22 2.83 15.41
C GLY A 145 -16.08 3.78 15.03
N PRO A 146 -15.94 4.90 15.74
CA PRO A 146 -14.90 5.88 15.47
C PRO A 146 -13.50 5.35 15.83
N LEU A 147 -12.49 5.80 15.08
CA LEU A 147 -11.09 5.49 15.30
C LEU A 147 -10.32 6.76 15.66
N THR A 148 -9.73 6.78 16.85
CA THR A 148 -8.80 7.85 17.24
C THR A 148 -7.39 7.44 16.84
N LEU A 149 -6.73 8.25 16.04
CA LEU A 149 -5.35 8.08 15.60
C LEU A 149 -4.45 8.95 16.46
N PHE A 150 -3.33 8.40 16.93
CA PHE A 150 -2.26 9.20 17.52
C PHE A 150 -1.31 9.68 16.43
N CYS A 151 -1.15 11.00 16.32
CA CYS A 151 -0.41 11.64 15.24
C CYS A 151 1.08 11.72 15.56
N ARG A 152 1.73 10.54 15.65
CA ARG A 152 3.19 10.44 15.82
C ARG A 152 3.93 11.06 14.63
N GLN A 153 5.24 11.27 14.79
CA GLN A 153 6.08 11.88 13.74
C GLN A 153 5.93 11.21 12.36
N GLN A 154 5.80 9.88 12.31
CA GLN A 154 5.62 9.16 11.04
C GLN A 154 4.25 9.37 10.41
N PHE A 155 3.19 9.60 11.19
CA PHE A 155 1.88 10.01 10.65
C PHE A 155 1.99 11.38 9.97
N ILE A 156 2.63 12.32 10.67
CA ILE A 156 2.89 13.67 10.17
C ILE A 156 3.69 13.62 8.88
N GLN A 157 4.78 12.85 8.88
CA GLN A 157 5.65 12.69 7.72
C GLN A 157 4.90 12.06 6.55
N GLN A 158 4.11 11.01 6.77
CA GLN A 158 3.30 10.40 5.72
C GLN A 158 2.35 11.42 5.07
N CYS A 159 1.67 12.24 5.87
CA CYS A 159 0.77 13.29 5.38
C CYS A 159 1.52 14.37 4.60
N SER A 160 2.65 14.82 5.13
CA SER A 160 3.52 15.80 4.46
C SER A 160 4.05 15.28 3.13
N ASP A 161 4.47 14.01 3.07
CA ASP A 161 4.99 13.39 1.85
C ASP A 161 3.89 13.23 0.81
N MET A 162 2.65 12.88 1.21
CA MET A 162 1.50 12.83 0.29
C MET A 162 1.16 14.19 -0.30
N ASN A 163 1.15 15.23 0.54
CA ASN A 163 0.92 16.58 0.07
C ASN A 163 2.01 17.02 -0.91
N ARG A 164 3.28 16.91 -0.50
CA ARG A 164 4.40 17.36 -1.32
C ARG A 164 4.54 16.58 -2.62
N HIS A 165 4.62 15.25 -2.53
CA HIS A 165 5.00 14.45 -3.70
C HIS A 165 3.82 14.27 -4.66
N SER A 166 2.65 13.87 -4.15
CA SER A 166 1.51 13.59 -5.02
C SER A 166 0.68 14.84 -5.29
N ILE A 167 0.19 15.55 -4.26
CA ILE A 167 -0.73 16.67 -4.48
C ILE A 167 -0.04 17.81 -5.25
N GLU A 168 1.09 18.30 -4.74
CA GLU A 168 1.80 19.46 -5.29
C GLU A 168 2.65 19.15 -6.52
N ASN A 169 3.26 17.95 -6.59
CA ASN A 169 4.26 17.62 -7.60
C ASN A 169 3.88 16.46 -8.53
N GLU A 170 2.63 16.00 -8.52
CA GLU A 170 2.10 15.01 -9.48
C GLU A 170 2.79 13.64 -9.46
N ALA A 171 3.65 13.36 -8.47
CA ALA A 171 4.32 12.07 -8.39
C ALA A 171 3.33 10.97 -7.98
N ILE A 172 3.49 9.80 -8.59
CA ILE A 172 2.90 8.58 -8.04
C ILE A 172 3.62 8.30 -6.72
N GLN A 173 2.88 8.07 -5.64
CA GLN A 173 3.50 7.77 -4.36
C GLN A 173 3.22 6.36 -3.88
N TRP A 174 4.25 5.73 -3.33
CA TRP A 174 4.20 4.42 -2.71
C TRP A 174 4.40 4.55 -1.20
N ILE A 175 3.38 4.24 -0.43
CA ILE A 175 3.42 4.20 1.03
C ILE A 175 3.63 2.75 1.45
N VAL A 176 4.82 2.46 1.96
CA VAL A 176 5.24 1.11 2.32
C VAL A 176 5.60 1.02 3.78
N GLY A 177 5.28 -0.11 4.40
CA GLY A 177 5.70 -0.40 5.77
C GLY A 177 5.04 -1.67 6.29
N PRO A 178 5.48 -2.17 7.44
CA PRO A 178 4.92 -3.38 8.05
C PRO A 178 3.38 -3.34 8.18
N PRO A 179 2.71 -4.49 8.16
CA PRO A 179 1.27 -4.55 8.43
C PRO A 179 0.96 -4.03 9.84
N GLY A 180 -0.26 -3.51 10.05
CA GLY A 180 -0.73 -3.09 11.38
C GLY A 180 -0.12 -1.80 11.97
N ILE A 181 0.74 -1.06 11.25
CA ILE A 181 1.36 0.18 11.77
C ILE A 181 0.50 1.45 11.61
N GLY A 182 -0.64 1.37 10.89
CA GLY A 182 -1.58 2.49 10.70
C GLY A 182 -1.48 3.25 9.37
N LYS A 183 -0.82 2.68 8.33
CA LYS A 183 -0.62 3.34 7.02
C LYS A 183 -1.93 3.78 6.36
N SER A 184 -2.86 2.84 6.21
CA SER A 184 -4.16 3.07 5.57
C SER A 184 -5.00 4.08 6.36
N CYS A 185 -4.99 3.98 7.69
CA CYS A 185 -5.70 4.95 8.54
C CYS A 185 -5.14 6.37 8.41
N ALA A 186 -3.82 6.52 8.33
CA ALA A 186 -3.18 7.82 8.13
C ALA A 186 -3.47 8.41 6.74
N ALA A 187 -3.41 7.59 5.69
CA ALA A 187 -3.78 8.00 4.33
C ALA A 187 -5.26 8.38 4.22
N LEU A 188 -6.15 7.63 4.87
CA LEU A 188 -7.57 7.95 4.92
C LEU A 188 -7.84 9.26 5.68
N ALA A 189 -7.13 9.50 6.79
CA ALA A 189 -7.21 10.78 7.48
C ALA A 189 -6.80 11.94 6.58
N PHE A 190 -5.68 11.81 5.87
CA PHE A 190 -5.24 12.81 4.89
C PHE A 190 -6.26 13.02 3.77
N ALA A 191 -6.81 11.96 3.19
CA ALA A 191 -7.87 12.05 2.18
C ALA A 191 -9.05 12.92 2.63
N HIS A 192 -9.46 12.79 3.90
CA HIS A 192 -10.53 13.59 4.48
C HIS A 192 -10.14 15.05 4.80
N THR A 193 -8.85 15.40 4.79
CA THR A 193 -8.42 16.80 4.92
C THR A 193 -8.50 17.60 3.62
N LEU A 194 -8.51 16.91 2.46
CA LEU A 194 -8.54 17.57 1.15
C LEU A 194 -9.82 18.37 0.97
N ASP A 195 -9.69 19.59 0.46
CA ASP A 195 -10.81 20.50 0.21
C ASP A 195 -11.79 19.90 -0.82
N PRO A 196 -13.08 19.70 -0.46
CA PRO A 196 -14.10 19.24 -1.38
C PRO A 196 -14.33 20.13 -2.61
N ALA A 197 -13.99 21.42 -2.56
CA ALA A 197 -14.11 22.30 -3.71
C ALA A 197 -13.05 22.01 -4.77
N SER A 198 -11.82 21.71 -4.32
CA SER A 198 -10.66 21.47 -5.20
C SER A 198 -10.47 20.00 -5.58
N TRP A 199 -10.82 19.06 -4.67
CA TRP A 199 -10.46 17.65 -4.79
C TRP A 199 -11.64 16.69 -4.63
N ASP A 200 -11.75 15.75 -5.57
CA ASP A 200 -12.44 14.49 -5.37
C ASP A 200 -11.44 13.41 -4.92
N VAL A 201 -11.93 12.47 -4.11
CA VAL A 201 -11.11 11.34 -3.63
C VAL A 201 -11.77 10.03 -4.03
N LEU A 202 -11.02 9.20 -4.73
CA LEU A 202 -11.38 7.82 -5.02
C LEU A 202 -10.51 6.91 -4.14
N TRP A 203 -11.15 6.02 -3.38
CA TRP A 203 -10.48 5.09 -2.48
C TRP A 203 -10.89 3.67 -2.84
N LEU A 204 -9.92 2.87 -3.24
CA LEU A 204 -10.09 1.46 -3.56
C LEU A 204 -9.37 0.64 -2.50
N SER A 205 -10.11 -0.11 -1.71
CA SER A 205 -9.55 -1.02 -0.71
C SER A 205 -9.75 -2.46 -1.15
N PHE A 206 -8.66 -3.20 -1.30
CA PHE A 206 -8.73 -4.61 -1.64
C PHE A 206 -9.18 -5.45 -0.45
N SER A 207 -10.19 -6.29 -0.66
CA SER A 207 -10.65 -7.29 0.30
C SER A 207 -10.31 -8.69 -0.22
N PRO A 208 -9.30 -9.38 0.36
CA PRO A 208 -8.96 -10.74 -0.02
C PRO A 208 -10.12 -11.71 0.16
N GLU A 209 -10.87 -11.59 1.26
CA GLU A 209 -12.02 -12.46 1.59
C GLU A 209 -13.15 -12.39 0.56
N ARG A 210 -13.31 -11.24 -0.08
CA ARG A 210 -14.37 -10.99 -1.06
C ARG A 210 -13.88 -11.04 -2.50
N GLU A 211 -12.57 -11.20 -2.70
CA GLU A 211 -11.91 -11.08 -4.00
C GLU A 211 -12.39 -9.84 -4.80
N ALA A 212 -12.51 -8.70 -4.10
CA ALA A 212 -13.12 -7.49 -4.64
C ALA A 212 -12.49 -6.22 -4.09
N PHE A 213 -12.67 -5.12 -4.81
CA PHE A 213 -12.41 -3.78 -4.29
C PHE A 213 -13.66 -3.18 -3.65
N MET A 214 -13.51 -2.75 -2.41
CA MET A 214 -14.42 -1.79 -1.80
C MET A 214 -14.05 -0.39 -2.31
N CYS A 215 -14.95 0.21 -3.09
CA CYS A 215 -14.76 1.51 -3.70
C CYS A 215 -15.54 2.57 -2.92
N VAL A 216 -14.86 3.64 -2.52
CA VAL A 216 -15.44 4.83 -1.92
C VAL A 216 -15.06 6.03 -2.77
N TRP A 217 -16.04 6.84 -3.14
CA TRP A 217 -15.82 8.09 -3.86
C TRP A 217 -16.38 9.25 -3.05
N LEU A 218 -15.47 10.12 -2.60
CA LEU A 218 -15.78 11.41 -2.00
C LEU A 218 -15.83 12.45 -3.12
N ARG A 219 -17.03 12.76 -3.61
CA ARG A 219 -17.25 13.63 -4.77
C ARG A 219 -18.01 14.88 -4.36
N GLY A 220 -17.35 16.04 -4.42
CA GLY A 220 -17.89 17.27 -3.83
C GLY A 220 -18.34 17.04 -2.38
N GLY A 221 -19.60 17.33 -2.07
CA GLY A 221 -20.20 17.12 -0.74
C GLY A 221 -20.69 15.71 -0.44
N ASP A 222 -20.58 14.76 -1.37
CA ASP A 222 -21.15 13.41 -1.25
C ASP A 222 -20.07 12.35 -1.01
N LYS A 223 -20.44 11.31 -0.27
CA LYS A 223 -19.74 10.03 -0.17
C LYS A 223 -20.63 8.96 -0.80
N VAL A 224 -20.17 8.33 -1.87
CA VAL A 224 -20.84 7.16 -2.48
C VAL A 224 -19.90 5.96 -2.44
N THR A 225 -20.46 4.77 -2.40
CA THR A 225 -19.67 3.54 -2.33
C THR A 225 -20.19 2.49 -3.31
N CYS A 226 -19.33 1.65 -3.82
CA CYS A 226 -19.70 0.47 -4.59
C CYS A 226 -18.70 -0.67 -4.34
N VAL A 227 -19.02 -1.86 -4.83
CA VAL A 227 -18.10 -3.01 -4.82
C VAL A 227 -17.75 -3.32 -6.27
N ILE A 228 -16.46 -3.56 -6.53
CA ILE A 228 -15.94 -3.94 -7.85
C ILE A 228 -15.31 -5.32 -7.70
N ASP A 229 -15.93 -6.33 -8.29
CA ASP A 229 -15.38 -7.68 -8.34
C ASP A 229 -14.07 -7.68 -9.14
N LEU A 230 -13.07 -8.46 -8.69
CA LEU A 230 -11.81 -8.61 -9.41
C LEU A 230 -11.99 -9.28 -10.79
N THR A 231 -13.05 -10.07 -11.00
CA THR A 231 -13.34 -10.64 -12.32
C THR A 231 -13.87 -9.59 -13.30
N ASP A 232 -14.40 -8.47 -12.80
CA ASP A 232 -15.08 -7.44 -13.58
C ASP A 232 -14.33 -6.11 -13.59
N LEU A 233 -13.02 -6.12 -13.82
CA LEU A 233 -12.19 -4.90 -13.88
C LEU A 233 -12.63 -3.87 -14.94
N GLN A 234 -13.56 -4.20 -15.83
CA GLN A 234 -14.21 -3.22 -16.70
C GLN A 234 -15.02 -2.19 -15.90
N LEU A 235 -15.59 -2.57 -14.76
CA LEU A 235 -16.24 -1.65 -13.83
C LEU A 235 -15.25 -0.64 -13.24
N LEU A 236 -14.01 -1.04 -12.96
CA LEU A 236 -12.95 -0.11 -12.55
C LEU A 236 -12.67 0.93 -13.64
N ALA A 237 -12.61 0.53 -14.91
CA ALA A 237 -12.44 1.48 -16.02
C ALA A 237 -13.63 2.45 -16.12
N GLN A 238 -14.86 1.99 -15.91
CA GLN A 238 -16.03 2.88 -15.86
C GLN A 238 -15.93 3.92 -14.73
N VAL A 239 -15.47 3.52 -13.54
CA VAL A 239 -15.26 4.45 -12.41
C VAL A 239 -14.19 5.48 -12.73
N LEU A 240 -13.05 5.06 -13.27
CA LEU A 240 -11.95 5.96 -13.64
C LEU A 240 -12.38 6.95 -14.73
N ASN A 241 -13.10 6.48 -15.75
CA ASN A 241 -13.61 7.32 -16.84
C ASN A 241 -14.73 8.27 -16.40
N ALA A 242 -15.40 8.00 -15.27
CA ALA A 242 -16.43 8.87 -14.72
C ALA A 242 -15.86 10.05 -13.93
N THR A 243 -14.55 10.06 -13.66
CA THR A 243 -13.89 11.19 -12.97
C THR A 243 -14.03 12.48 -13.78
N SER A 244 -14.04 13.62 -13.08
CA SER A 244 -14.27 14.91 -13.71
C SER A 244 -13.08 15.32 -14.59
N PRO A 245 -13.30 15.77 -15.83
CA PRO A 245 -12.23 16.23 -16.72
C PRO A 245 -11.70 17.63 -16.34
N THR A 246 -12.20 18.24 -15.26
CA THR A 246 -11.83 19.62 -14.86
C THR A 246 -11.47 19.74 -13.38
N LYS A 247 -11.77 18.71 -12.59
CA LYS A 247 -11.57 18.73 -11.14
C LYS A 247 -10.48 17.74 -10.77
N HIS A 248 -9.60 18.15 -9.86
CA HIS A 248 -8.55 17.26 -9.40
C HIS A 248 -9.15 16.04 -8.70
N THR A 249 -8.61 14.86 -9.01
CA THR A 249 -9.00 13.60 -8.39
C THR A 249 -7.75 12.89 -7.90
N VAL A 250 -7.75 12.48 -6.64
CA VAL A 250 -6.72 11.59 -6.09
C VAL A 250 -7.29 10.19 -5.88
N LEU A 251 -6.58 9.19 -6.39
CA LEU A 251 -6.89 7.78 -6.22
C LEU A 251 -5.93 7.15 -5.21
N PHE A 252 -6.50 6.57 -4.16
CA PHE A 252 -5.80 5.70 -3.22
C PHE A 252 -6.10 4.24 -3.56
N LEU A 253 -5.06 3.45 -3.81
CA LEU A 253 -5.15 2.00 -3.92
C LEU A 253 -4.56 1.37 -2.66
N ASP A 254 -5.45 0.96 -1.75
CA ASP A 254 -5.13 0.38 -0.46
C ASP A 254 -5.21 -1.15 -0.47
N GLY A 255 -4.31 -1.77 0.28
CA GLY A 255 -4.21 -3.23 0.37
C GLY A 255 -3.53 -3.87 -0.84
N TYR A 256 -2.69 -3.13 -1.59
CA TYR A 256 -1.97 -3.72 -2.72
C TYR A 256 -1.00 -4.82 -2.26
N ALA A 257 -1.31 -6.06 -2.62
CA ALA A 257 -0.47 -7.24 -2.48
C ALA A 257 -0.02 -7.71 -3.88
N THR A 258 1.24 -8.09 -4.04
CA THR A 258 1.70 -8.65 -5.32
C THR A 258 1.19 -10.09 -5.43
N SER A 259 0.35 -10.34 -6.45
CA SER A 259 -0.30 -11.61 -6.84
C SER A 259 -1.65 -11.86 -6.18
N PRO A 260 -2.75 -11.40 -6.81
CA PRO A 260 -3.28 -11.94 -8.09
C PRO A 260 -2.99 -11.11 -9.36
N TYR A 261 -3.25 -11.70 -10.54
CA TYR A 261 -3.13 -11.04 -11.86
C TYR A 261 -4.05 -9.80 -11.97
N GLU A 262 -5.22 -9.91 -11.37
CA GLU A 262 -6.27 -8.91 -11.32
C GLU A 262 -5.81 -7.66 -10.56
N MET A 263 -5.02 -7.83 -9.48
CA MET A 263 -4.43 -6.72 -8.72
C MET A 263 -3.39 -5.96 -9.54
N GLU A 264 -2.57 -6.67 -10.32
CA GLU A 264 -1.61 -6.03 -11.23
C GLU A 264 -2.32 -5.31 -12.38
N ASN A 265 -3.38 -5.90 -12.93
CA ASN A 265 -4.21 -5.25 -13.94
C ASN A 265 -4.91 -3.99 -13.42
N ALA A 266 -5.48 -4.05 -12.21
CA ALA A 266 -6.06 -2.88 -11.56
C ALA A 266 -5.01 -1.78 -11.38
N ARG A 267 -3.81 -2.15 -10.90
CA ARG A 267 -2.67 -1.24 -10.78
C ARG A 267 -2.29 -0.59 -12.12
N LEU A 268 -2.20 -1.36 -13.18
CA LEU A 268 -1.87 -0.86 -14.52
C LEU A 268 -2.93 0.10 -15.05
N ARG A 269 -4.22 -0.19 -14.85
CA ARG A 269 -5.33 0.71 -15.21
C ARG A 269 -5.27 2.02 -14.45
N CYS A 270 -5.07 1.97 -13.13
CA CYS A 270 -4.93 3.17 -12.29
C CYS A 270 -3.70 4.01 -12.70
N LYS A 271 -2.58 3.36 -12.99
CA LYS A 271 -1.35 4.03 -13.46
C LYS A 271 -1.55 4.68 -14.82
N LYS A 272 -2.24 4.02 -15.75
CA LYS A 272 -2.60 4.60 -17.05
C LYS A 272 -3.48 5.84 -16.87
N TRP A 273 -4.53 5.75 -16.06
CA TRP A 273 -5.42 6.87 -15.74
C TRP A 273 -4.65 8.08 -15.18
N HIS A 274 -3.69 7.87 -14.27
CA HIS A 274 -2.82 8.95 -13.80
C HIS A 274 -2.01 9.62 -14.93
N TYR A 275 -1.49 8.83 -15.87
CA TYR A 275 -0.69 9.36 -16.97
C TYR A 275 -1.50 10.01 -18.09
N GLU A 276 -2.78 9.74 -18.20
CA GLU A 276 -3.68 10.40 -19.15
C GLU A 276 -3.81 11.90 -18.84
N ASP A 277 -3.81 12.28 -17.56
CA ASP A 277 -3.78 13.68 -17.14
C ASP A 277 -3.09 13.83 -15.77
N LYS A 278 -1.77 14.04 -15.77
CA LYS A 278 -1.00 14.20 -14.53
C LYS A 278 -1.37 15.45 -13.74
N ALA A 279 -1.92 16.48 -14.41
CA ALA A 279 -2.28 17.75 -13.79
C ALA A 279 -3.60 17.61 -13.01
N LEU A 280 -4.52 16.75 -13.43
CA LEU A 280 -5.78 16.48 -12.73
C LEU A 280 -5.77 15.20 -11.90
N HIS A 281 -5.02 14.17 -12.28
CA HIS A 281 -5.08 12.85 -11.67
C HIS A 281 -3.86 12.58 -10.78
N ARG A 282 -4.11 12.22 -9.52
CA ARG A 282 -3.06 11.80 -8.55
C ARG A 282 -3.26 10.37 -8.14
N LEU A 283 -2.16 9.65 -7.90
CA LEU A 283 -2.20 8.23 -7.58
C LEU A 283 -1.28 7.87 -6.41
N ILE A 284 -1.85 7.24 -5.39
CA ILE A 284 -1.15 6.83 -4.17
C ILE A 284 -1.43 5.35 -3.92
N TYR A 285 -0.36 4.57 -3.79
CA TYR A 285 -0.39 3.15 -3.45
C TYR A 285 -0.07 2.96 -1.97
N ILE A 286 -0.87 2.15 -1.27
CA ILE A 286 -0.64 1.78 0.12
C ILE A 286 -0.41 0.26 0.19
N CYS A 287 0.82 -0.13 0.54
CA CYS A 287 1.27 -1.51 0.43
C CYS A 287 1.83 -2.01 1.77
N SER A 288 1.32 -3.16 2.25
CA SER A 288 1.84 -3.82 3.46
C SER A 288 3.12 -4.63 3.23
N MET A 289 3.69 -4.60 2.02
CA MET A 289 4.82 -5.46 1.66
C MET A 289 6.18 -4.77 1.76
N ALA A 290 7.08 -5.35 2.56
CA ALA A 290 8.51 -5.03 2.53
C ALA A 290 9.14 -5.33 1.15
N GLY A 291 8.58 -6.25 0.36
CA GLY A 291 9.09 -6.62 -0.97
C GLY A 291 8.96 -5.53 -2.03
N VAL A 292 7.91 -4.70 -1.99
CA VAL A 292 7.76 -3.56 -2.93
C VAL A 292 8.91 -2.57 -2.76
N SER A 293 9.31 -2.32 -1.51
CA SER A 293 10.45 -1.47 -1.19
C SER A 293 11.78 -1.99 -1.75
N LYS A 294 11.90 -3.32 -1.98
CA LYS A 294 13.09 -3.94 -2.60
C LYS A 294 13.08 -3.84 -4.13
N LYS A 295 11.91 -3.65 -4.74
CA LYS A 295 11.74 -3.47 -6.19
C LYS A 295 11.80 -2.01 -6.61
N TYR A 296 11.57 -1.07 -5.69
CA TYR A 296 11.73 0.36 -5.93
C TYR A 296 13.19 0.67 -6.28
N ARG A 297 13.39 1.34 -7.41
CA ARG A 297 14.69 1.74 -7.93
C ARG A 297 14.62 3.19 -8.37
N ARG A 298 15.08 4.10 -7.51
CA ARG A 298 15.00 5.55 -7.72
C ARG A 298 15.53 5.97 -9.09
N GLU A 299 16.64 5.35 -9.50
CA GLU A 299 17.34 5.60 -10.76
C GLU A 299 16.53 5.28 -12.02
N ARG A 300 15.41 4.55 -11.89
CA ARG A 300 14.51 4.24 -13.01
C ARG A 300 13.44 5.30 -13.23
N TYR A 301 13.34 6.28 -12.33
CA TYR A 301 12.31 7.32 -12.38
C TYR A 301 12.90 8.64 -12.86
N THR A 302 12.06 9.47 -13.46
CA THR A 302 12.46 10.76 -14.03
C THR A 302 12.23 11.85 -13.00
N VAL A 303 13.16 12.80 -12.89
CA VAL A 303 12.97 14.00 -12.07
C VAL A 303 11.80 14.81 -12.63
N ILE A 304 10.85 15.18 -11.77
CA ILE A 304 9.81 16.15 -12.07
C ILE A 304 10.42 17.53 -11.88
N ARG A 305 10.56 18.26 -12.97
CA ARG A 305 11.04 19.65 -12.92
C ARG A 305 9.85 20.56 -12.63
N PRO A 306 9.96 21.51 -11.70
CA PRO A 306 8.94 22.54 -11.54
C PRO A 306 8.76 23.23 -12.89
N SER A 307 7.53 23.26 -13.40
CA SER A 307 7.19 23.98 -14.62
C SER A 307 7.44 25.47 -14.38
N SER A 308 8.34 26.08 -15.17
CA SER A 308 8.68 27.51 -15.08
C SER A 308 7.55 28.46 -15.48
N GLU A 309 6.35 27.93 -15.76
CA GLU A 309 5.15 28.66 -16.16
C GLU A 309 4.06 28.67 -15.07
N ALA A 310 4.28 28.07 -13.89
CA ALA A 310 3.39 28.20 -12.73
C ALA A 310 3.63 29.52 -11.96
N THR A 311 3.76 30.65 -12.67
CA THR A 311 3.73 31.97 -12.05
C THR A 311 2.28 32.41 -11.83
N GLY A 312 1.77 32.10 -10.63
CA GLY A 312 0.79 32.96 -9.98
C GLY A 312 -0.67 32.49 -9.96
N GLN A 313 -0.96 31.29 -9.45
CA GLN A 313 -2.16 30.97 -8.65
C GLN A 313 -2.23 29.46 -8.41
N HIS A 314 -1.42 28.98 -7.45
CA HIS A 314 -1.66 27.67 -6.85
C HIS A 314 -1.99 27.84 -5.37
N SER A 315 -3.04 27.12 -5.00
CA SER A 315 -3.96 27.40 -3.91
C SER A 315 -3.32 27.32 -2.54
N ARG A 316 -3.82 28.13 -1.60
CA ARG A 316 -3.46 28.14 -0.17
C ARG A 316 -4.19 27.02 0.60
N ASP A 317 -4.33 25.83 0.02
CA ASP A 317 -5.33 24.86 0.51
C ASP A 317 -4.80 23.80 1.48
N VAL A 318 -3.50 23.79 1.79
CA VAL A 318 -2.97 22.99 2.92
C VAL A 318 -1.96 23.83 3.71
N ASP A 319 -2.45 24.80 4.47
CA ASP A 319 -1.66 25.51 5.47
C ASP A 319 -1.50 24.59 6.72
N MET A 320 -0.79 23.47 6.56
CA MET A 320 -0.25 22.72 7.70
C MET A 320 0.97 23.48 8.22
N LYS A 321 0.74 24.69 8.79
CA LYS A 321 1.80 25.57 9.27
C LYS A 321 2.56 24.91 10.42
N TYR A 322 3.71 24.32 10.10
CA TYR A 322 4.76 24.08 11.08
C TYR A 322 5.49 25.39 11.34
N THR A 323 5.13 26.08 12.41
CA THR A 323 6.00 27.11 13.00
C THR A 323 7.03 26.42 13.90
N ASP A 324 8.28 26.52 13.50
CA ASP A 324 9.48 26.14 14.26
C ASP A 324 9.50 26.85 15.62
N VAL A 325 9.42 26.09 16.71
CA VAL A 325 9.33 26.64 18.08
C VAL A 325 10.71 27.02 18.64
N THR A 326 11.78 27.01 17.83
CA THR A 326 13.12 27.40 18.32
C THR A 326 13.41 28.90 18.27
N LYS A 327 12.44 29.75 17.90
CA LYS A 327 12.62 31.22 17.91
C LYS A 327 11.45 31.95 18.55
N LEU A 328 11.40 31.96 19.88
CA LEU A 328 10.81 33.05 20.65
C LEU A 328 11.90 33.65 21.54
N PRO A 329 11.97 34.99 21.68
CA PRO A 329 13.05 35.67 22.38
C PRO A 329 12.96 35.46 23.89
N ASP A 330 14.12 35.19 24.50
CA ASP A 330 14.33 35.14 25.94
C ASP A 330 13.82 36.42 26.63
N ALA A 331 12.86 36.26 27.53
CA ALA A 331 12.64 37.20 28.61
C ALA A 331 12.35 36.45 29.92
N ALA A 332 13.38 36.44 30.76
CA ALA A 332 13.34 36.35 32.22
C ALA A 332 12.90 35.03 32.89
N MET A 333 13.89 34.19 33.24
CA MET A 333 14.28 33.96 34.65
C MET A 333 15.49 33.01 34.72
N LYS A 334 16.62 33.52 35.23
CA LYS A 334 17.78 32.72 35.70
C LYS A 334 17.35 31.87 36.92
N PRO A 335 17.97 30.70 37.14
CA PRO A 335 19.16 30.71 38.03
C PRO A 335 20.29 29.73 37.65
N ALA A 336 21.51 30.21 37.97
CA ALA A 336 22.72 29.51 38.44
C ALA A 336 23.33 28.34 37.64
N THR A 337 24.38 28.67 36.89
CA THR A 337 25.51 27.77 36.55
C THR A 337 26.33 27.41 37.81
N PRO A 338 26.98 26.23 37.79
CA PRO A 338 28.39 26.17 38.15
C PRO A 338 29.26 25.60 37.01
N SER A 339 30.26 26.42 36.67
CA SER A 339 31.61 26.13 36.17
C SER A 339 31.91 24.83 35.42
N GLU A 340 32.30 24.98 34.16
CA GLU A 340 33.20 24.08 33.44
C GLU A 340 34.60 24.10 34.06
N THR A 341 35.13 22.93 34.44
CA THR A 341 36.57 22.66 34.37
C THR A 341 36.80 21.14 34.28
N GLU A 342 37.35 20.73 33.13
CA GLU A 342 38.27 19.59 32.94
C GLU A 342 37.79 18.15 33.22
N LEU A 343 37.67 17.35 32.16
CA LEU A 343 38.71 16.37 31.81
C LEU A 343 38.44 15.74 30.44
N ARG A 344 39.43 15.89 29.56
CA ARG A 344 39.62 15.12 28.33
C ARG A 344 39.99 13.68 28.73
N ASP A 345 39.44 12.68 28.05
CA ASP A 345 40.16 11.84 27.07
C ASP A 345 39.44 10.48 26.84
N ALA A 346 39.79 9.85 25.72
CA ALA A 346 39.43 8.52 25.22
C ALA A 346 38.15 8.42 24.35
N GLY A 347 38.40 8.56 23.05
CA GLY A 347 37.42 8.36 22.00
C GLY A 347 37.00 6.91 21.77
N MET A 348 35.78 6.76 21.29
CA MET A 348 35.34 5.65 20.45
C MET A 348 34.33 6.25 19.46
N LYS A 349 34.76 6.47 18.21
CA LYS A 349 33.91 6.98 17.13
C LYS A 349 32.87 5.90 16.78
N SER A 350 31.69 5.98 17.39
CA SER A 350 30.48 5.35 16.87
C SER A 350 29.76 6.37 15.99
N SER A 351 29.85 6.17 14.68
CA SER A 351 29.20 6.97 13.66
C SER A 351 27.69 6.77 13.73
N VAL A 352 27.02 7.51 14.62
CA VAL A 352 25.57 7.70 14.58
C VAL A 352 25.31 8.91 13.68
N SER A 353 25.03 8.65 12.40
CA SER A 353 24.50 9.68 11.51
C SER A 353 23.05 9.96 11.91
N SER A 354 22.85 10.95 12.76
CA SER A 354 21.55 11.57 13.04
C SER A 354 21.03 12.24 11.75
N VAL A 355 20.14 11.57 11.04
CA VAL A 355 19.38 12.14 9.92
C VAL A 355 18.27 13.00 10.50
N ALA A 356 18.59 14.25 10.79
CA ALA A 356 17.62 15.27 11.17
C ALA A 356 18.10 16.62 10.64
N GLU A 357 18.24 16.77 9.30
CA GLU A 357 18.36 18.08 8.63
C GLU A 357 18.34 18.05 7.08
N THR A 358 17.80 17.01 6.42
CA THR A 358 17.74 16.97 4.95
C THR A 358 16.30 16.83 4.46
N GLY A 359 15.60 17.96 4.29
CA GLY A 359 14.19 17.94 3.90
C GLY A 359 13.77 18.89 2.79
N ARG A 360 14.54 19.93 2.42
CA ARG A 360 14.08 20.92 1.42
C ARG A 360 14.64 20.73 0.01
N ASP A 361 15.70 19.95 -0.16
CA ASP A 361 16.41 19.86 -1.45
C ASP A 361 16.32 18.50 -2.15
N GLU A 362 15.47 17.59 -1.67
CA GLU A 362 15.30 16.31 -2.36
C GLU A 362 14.48 16.50 -3.66
N GLU A 363 15.10 16.14 -4.79
CA GLU A 363 14.44 16.10 -6.10
C GLU A 363 13.24 15.16 -6.07
N VAL A 364 12.09 15.66 -6.54
CA VAL A 364 10.87 14.87 -6.67
C VAL A 364 10.95 14.06 -7.96
N MET A 365 10.81 12.75 -7.83
CA MET A 365 10.80 11.81 -8.96
C MET A 365 9.37 11.51 -9.41
N SER A 366 9.21 10.98 -10.63
CA SER A 366 7.90 10.56 -11.17
C SER A 366 7.23 9.47 -10.34
N GLU A 367 8.01 8.70 -9.56
CA GLU A 367 7.50 7.87 -8.48
C GLU A 367 8.31 8.05 -7.19
N MET A 368 7.62 8.29 -6.08
CA MET A 368 8.22 8.54 -4.77
C MET A 368 7.89 7.41 -3.79
N LEU A 369 8.85 7.02 -2.96
CA LEU A 369 8.68 5.99 -1.94
C LEU A 369 8.68 6.61 -0.53
N CYS A 370 7.55 6.52 0.17
CA CYS A 370 7.44 6.83 1.59
C CYS A 370 7.54 5.53 2.40
N ARG A 371 8.66 5.33 3.09
CA ARG A 371 8.88 4.15 3.95
C ARG A 371 8.56 4.50 5.39
N LEU A 372 7.58 3.80 5.94
CA LEU A 372 7.16 3.93 7.34
C LEU A 372 7.78 2.82 8.17
N GLU A 373 8.23 3.19 9.38
CA GLU A 373 8.81 2.22 10.31
C GLU A 373 7.74 1.68 11.26
N SER A 374 8.06 0.55 11.88
CA SER A 374 7.26 0.03 12.98
C SER A 374 7.18 1.03 14.15
N TRP A 375 6.20 0.82 15.03
CA TRP A 375 6.12 1.56 16.28
C TRP A 375 7.26 1.18 17.21
N ARG A 376 7.92 2.20 17.76
CA ARG A 376 8.92 2.03 18.81
C ARG A 376 8.24 2.07 20.17
N PHE A 377 8.87 1.49 21.18
CA PHE A 377 8.37 1.59 22.56
C PHE A 377 8.14 3.05 23.01
N SER A 378 9.05 3.95 22.64
CA SER A 378 8.93 5.40 22.90
C SER A 378 7.71 6.05 22.24
N ASP A 379 7.31 5.56 21.06
CA ASP A 379 6.10 6.05 20.38
C ASP A 379 4.86 5.67 21.17
N TYR A 380 4.80 4.42 21.65
CA TYR A 380 3.69 3.96 22.48
C TYR A 380 3.62 4.70 23.81
N GLN A 381 4.76 4.91 24.48
CA GLN A 381 4.83 5.72 25.70
C GLN A 381 4.27 7.12 25.48
N SER A 382 4.60 7.74 24.35
CA SER A 382 4.08 9.06 23.99
C SER A 382 2.58 9.02 23.73
N ALA A 383 2.09 7.98 23.05
CA ALA A 383 0.67 7.81 22.75
C ALA A 383 -0.19 7.63 24.01
N ILE A 384 0.23 6.78 24.95
CA ILE A 384 -0.55 6.53 26.19
C ILE A 384 -0.52 7.68 27.19
N ARG A 385 0.44 8.60 27.05
CA ARG A 385 0.49 9.87 27.82
C ARG A 385 -0.54 10.88 27.30
N CYS A 386 -0.97 10.76 26.05
CA CYS A 386 -2.06 11.56 25.52
C CYS A 386 -3.39 11.00 26.05
N ASP A 387 -4.01 11.70 27.00
CA ASP A 387 -5.22 11.21 27.65
C ASP A 387 -6.36 10.97 26.65
N ALA A 388 -6.57 11.88 25.69
CA ALA A 388 -7.61 11.72 24.66
C ALA A 388 -7.43 10.42 23.87
N PHE A 389 -6.19 10.10 23.47
CA PHE A 389 -5.89 8.84 22.80
C PHE A 389 -6.07 7.65 23.74
N TYR A 390 -5.50 7.71 24.95
CA TYR A 390 -5.52 6.61 25.91
C TYR A 390 -6.95 6.19 26.28
N HIS A 391 -7.85 7.14 26.54
CA HIS A 391 -9.25 6.83 26.83
C HIS A 391 -9.89 5.98 25.72
N SER A 392 -9.55 6.24 24.45
CA SER A 392 -10.09 5.52 23.29
C SER A 392 -9.58 4.08 23.10
N VAL A 393 -8.51 3.69 23.82
CA VAL A 393 -7.86 2.37 23.72
C VAL A 393 -7.70 1.69 25.08
N SER A 394 -8.14 2.34 26.16
CA SER A 394 -7.94 1.88 27.55
C SER A 394 -8.54 0.49 27.79
N ASP A 395 -9.67 0.19 27.14
CA ASP A 395 -10.34 -1.12 27.19
C ASP A 395 -9.51 -2.26 26.59
N LYS A 396 -8.43 -1.95 25.87
CA LYS A 396 -7.51 -2.95 25.30
C LYS A 396 -6.37 -3.31 26.25
N PHE A 397 -6.21 -2.59 27.36
CA PHE A 397 -5.20 -2.83 28.38
C PHE A 397 -5.87 -3.47 29.61
N GLU A 398 -5.65 -4.77 29.80
CA GLU A 398 -6.20 -5.52 30.94
C GLU A 398 -5.39 -5.24 32.23
N GLY A 399 -6.05 -5.30 33.39
CA GLY A 399 -5.35 -5.40 34.69
C GLY A 399 -4.96 -4.09 35.39
N LEU A 400 -5.56 -2.94 35.04
CA LEU A 400 -5.40 -1.69 35.79
C LEU A 400 -5.99 -1.83 37.21
N ASN A 401 -5.13 -1.92 38.21
CA ASN A 401 -5.54 -1.96 39.61
C ASN A 401 -5.79 -0.55 40.16
N ALA A 402 -6.93 -0.33 40.82
CA ALA A 402 -7.34 0.97 41.38
C ALA A 402 -6.48 1.46 42.57
N LEU A 403 -5.41 0.76 42.95
CA LEU A 403 -4.64 0.96 44.18
C LEU A 403 -3.21 1.51 43.95
N ALA A 404 -2.77 1.74 42.71
CA ALA A 404 -1.41 2.17 42.38
C ALA A 404 -1.35 3.54 41.67
N ASN A 405 -0.15 4.13 41.59
CA ASN A 405 0.12 5.34 40.79
C ASN A 405 -0.32 5.10 39.33
N PRO A 406 -1.34 5.82 38.81
CA PRO A 406 -1.91 5.56 37.49
C PRO A 406 -0.88 5.64 36.35
N ALA A 407 0.15 6.49 36.48
CA ALA A 407 1.17 6.64 35.46
C ALA A 407 2.12 5.44 35.39
N GLU A 408 2.52 4.90 36.56
CA GLU A 408 3.37 3.71 36.65
C GLU A 408 2.62 2.46 36.16
N GLU A 409 1.34 2.33 36.51
CA GLU A 409 0.53 1.20 36.07
C GLU A 409 0.29 1.23 34.56
N LYS A 410 0.00 2.41 33.98
CA LYS A 410 -0.06 2.59 32.52
C LYS A 410 1.24 2.14 31.85
N ALA A 411 2.39 2.51 32.40
CA ALA A 411 3.70 2.12 31.87
C ALA A 411 3.94 0.61 31.97
N ARG A 412 3.59 0.00 33.11
CA ARG A 412 3.74 -1.44 33.37
C ARG A 412 2.91 -2.29 32.42
N VAL A 413 1.63 -1.98 32.25
CA VAL A 413 0.74 -2.74 31.36
C VAL A 413 1.14 -2.54 29.89
N LEU A 414 1.60 -1.34 29.52
CA LEU A 414 2.16 -1.09 28.19
C LEU A 414 3.40 -1.97 27.92
N GLU A 415 4.35 -2.01 28.86
CA GLU A 415 5.56 -2.83 28.73
C GLU A 415 5.24 -4.32 28.53
N GLN A 416 4.34 -4.86 29.35
CA GLN A 416 3.89 -6.24 29.23
C GLN A 416 3.27 -6.53 27.86
N LYS A 417 2.40 -5.63 27.38
CA LYS A 417 1.75 -5.81 26.08
C LYS A 417 2.73 -5.63 24.92
N TYR A 418 3.74 -4.76 25.06
CA TYR A 418 4.77 -4.54 24.04
C TYR A 418 5.59 -5.78 23.75
N CYS A 419 5.85 -6.63 24.74
CA CYS A 419 6.52 -7.93 24.54
C CYS A 419 5.79 -8.84 23.54
N ILE A 420 4.47 -8.66 23.37
CA ILE A 420 3.63 -9.44 22.47
C ILE A 420 3.36 -8.66 21.17
N ALA A 421 2.88 -7.43 21.30
CA ALA A 421 2.45 -6.61 20.18
C ALA A 421 3.62 -6.06 19.35
N GLY A 422 4.82 -5.97 19.92
CA GLY A 422 6.01 -5.42 19.27
C GLY A 422 5.72 -4.10 18.54
N GLY A 423 6.10 -4.00 17.28
CA GLY A 423 5.91 -2.82 16.45
C GLY A 423 4.52 -2.64 15.84
N SER A 424 3.54 -3.49 16.18
CA SER A 424 2.19 -3.48 15.61
C SER A 424 1.23 -2.64 16.44
N ALA A 425 0.82 -1.48 15.91
CA ALA A 425 -0.20 -0.66 16.54
C ALA A 425 -1.56 -1.36 16.59
N ARG A 426 -1.89 -2.19 15.59
CA ARG A 426 -3.10 -3.03 15.60
C ARG A 426 -3.12 -3.95 16.82
N LEU A 427 -2.06 -4.74 17.03
CA LEU A 427 -2.00 -5.64 18.19
C LEU A 427 -1.93 -4.86 19.52
N MET A 428 -1.30 -3.68 19.53
CA MET A 428 -1.18 -2.85 20.73
C MET A 428 -2.51 -2.18 21.13
N PHE A 429 -3.27 -1.64 20.17
CA PHE A 429 -4.36 -0.70 20.45
C PHE A 429 -5.74 -1.12 19.95
N GLU A 430 -5.83 -2.21 19.17
CA GLU A 430 -7.10 -2.69 18.62
C GLU A 430 -7.55 -3.99 19.28
N VAL A 431 -6.58 -4.83 19.64
CA VAL A 431 -6.78 -6.18 20.18
C VAL A 431 -6.51 -6.18 21.69
N SER A 432 -7.24 -6.97 22.49
CA SER A 432 -6.95 -7.09 23.93
C SER A 432 -5.64 -7.83 24.17
N SER A 433 -5.04 -7.71 25.36
CA SER A 433 -3.80 -8.42 25.71
C SER A 433 -3.97 -9.95 25.57
N ALA A 434 -5.09 -10.50 26.04
CA ALA A 434 -5.37 -11.93 25.90
C ALA A 434 -5.45 -12.40 24.43
N LYS A 435 -6.13 -11.63 23.57
CA LYS A 435 -6.24 -11.96 22.14
C LYS A 435 -4.91 -11.81 21.40
N ALA A 436 -4.12 -10.77 21.72
CA ALA A 436 -2.78 -10.61 21.14
C ALA A 436 -1.85 -11.76 21.55
N PHE A 437 -1.98 -12.27 22.78
CA PHE A 437 -1.25 -13.44 23.25
C PHE A 437 -1.70 -14.72 22.53
N ALA A 438 -3.01 -14.92 22.35
CA ALA A 438 -3.55 -16.05 21.59
C ALA A 438 -3.04 -16.05 20.14
N ALA A 439 -3.06 -14.89 19.47
CA ALA A 439 -2.50 -14.69 18.14
C ALA A 439 -1.05 -15.17 18.04
N LEU A 440 -0.23 -14.77 19.02
CA LEU A 440 1.18 -15.15 19.07
C LEU A 440 1.34 -16.66 19.30
N ASN A 441 0.51 -17.29 20.13
CA ASN A 441 0.55 -18.73 20.35
C ASN A 441 0.13 -19.52 19.11
N ASP A 442 -0.91 -19.08 18.40
CA ASP A 442 -1.38 -19.74 17.18
C ASP A 442 -0.25 -19.77 16.14
N VAL A 443 0.47 -18.66 16.00
CA VAL A 443 1.66 -18.56 15.16
C VAL A 443 2.76 -19.52 15.60
N ILE A 444 3.09 -19.52 16.90
CA ILE A 444 4.14 -20.38 17.43
C ILE A 444 3.79 -21.85 17.21
N ALA A 445 2.52 -22.22 17.37
CA ALA A 445 2.01 -23.57 17.12
C ALA A 445 2.10 -23.94 15.63
N GLU A 446 1.77 -23.02 14.72
CA GLU A 446 1.89 -23.23 13.26
C GLU A 446 3.34 -23.47 12.83
N ILE A 447 4.27 -22.69 13.40
CA ILE A 447 5.72 -22.86 13.17
C ILE A 447 6.22 -24.19 13.79
N SER A 448 5.69 -24.59 14.94
CA SER A 448 6.09 -25.82 15.62
C SER A 448 5.59 -27.08 14.92
N ASN A 449 4.47 -27.00 14.19
CA ASN A 449 3.90 -28.09 13.42
C ASN A 449 4.51 -28.26 12.02
N THR A 450 5.38 -27.35 11.60
CA THR A 450 6.08 -27.46 10.31
C THR A 450 7.48 -28.04 10.52
N ASP A 451 7.76 -29.22 9.95
CA ASP A 451 9.10 -29.86 9.82
C ASP A 451 10.12 -29.01 9.01
N LEU A 452 9.87 -27.71 8.85
CA LEU A 452 10.59 -26.76 8.00
C LEU A 452 11.69 -25.97 8.71
N MET A 453 12.00 -26.29 9.96
CA MET A 453 13.16 -25.69 10.67
C MET A 453 14.50 -25.96 9.94
N SER A 454 14.56 -26.96 9.04
CA SER A 454 15.73 -27.25 8.20
C SER A 454 15.78 -26.50 6.85
N GLN A 455 14.71 -25.81 6.43
CA GLN A 455 14.66 -25.04 5.16
C GLN A 455 14.42 -23.53 5.35
N ALA A 456 14.35 -23.07 6.60
CA ALA A 456 13.96 -21.71 6.98
C ALA A 456 15.00 -20.60 6.69
N SER A 457 16.14 -20.92 6.07
CA SER A 457 17.16 -19.93 5.68
C SER A 457 16.86 -19.21 4.35
N SER A 458 15.81 -19.57 3.59
CA SER A 458 15.47 -18.86 2.34
C SER A 458 13.99 -18.72 1.99
N ARG A 459 13.06 -19.33 2.73
CA ARG A 459 11.62 -19.24 2.44
C ARG A 459 10.92 -18.20 3.30
N ALA A 460 10.25 -17.25 2.64
CA ALA A 460 9.34 -16.31 3.25
C ALA A 460 8.15 -17.09 3.85
N LEU A 461 8.17 -17.32 5.16
CA LEU A 461 7.06 -17.91 5.89
C LEU A 461 6.07 -16.80 6.27
N SER A 462 4.80 -17.03 5.90
CA SER A 462 3.59 -16.21 6.06
C SER A 462 3.62 -14.75 5.50
N PRO A 463 2.78 -14.43 4.50
CA PRO A 463 2.53 -13.04 4.05
C PRO A 463 2.00 -12.11 5.15
N CYS A 464 1.51 -12.69 6.25
CA CYS A 464 0.80 -12.01 7.32
C CYS A 464 1.70 -11.66 8.51
N ALA A 465 3.02 -11.81 8.39
CA ALA A 465 3.96 -11.62 9.49
C ALA A 465 4.14 -10.15 9.91
N ILE A 466 3.76 -9.81 11.15
CA ILE A 466 3.69 -8.44 11.66
C ILE A 466 4.93 -8.01 12.45
N ASN A 467 5.66 -8.94 13.09
CA ASN A 467 6.92 -8.63 13.79
C ASN A 467 7.93 -9.78 13.67
N ARG A 468 9.20 -9.40 13.53
CA ARG A 468 10.35 -10.31 13.49
C ARG A 468 10.78 -10.58 14.93
N LEU A 469 10.36 -11.70 15.49
CA LEU A 469 10.96 -12.20 16.72
C LEU A 469 12.27 -12.91 16.33
N GLN A 470 13.41 -12.33 16.68
CA GLN A 470 14.72 -12.95 16.48
C GLN A 470 14.98 -13.89 17.65
N ALA A 471 14.91 -15.19 17.43
CA ALA A 471 15.31 -16.18 18.42
C ALA A 471 16.73 -16.66 18.08
N GLY A 472 17.67 -16.47 19.01
CA GLY A 472 19.00 -17.07 18.94
C GLY A 472 19.03 -18.36 19.76
N TYR A 473 19.53 -19.45 19.21
CA TYR A 473 19.83 -20.66 19.98
C TYR A 473 21.19 -21.22 19.60
N TYR A 474 21.82 -21.89 20.56
CA TYR A 474 23.04 -22.65 20.32
C TYR A 474 22.66 -24.05 19.88
N ARG A 475 23.17 -24.50 18.73
CA ARG A 475 23.10 -25.89 18.32
C ARG A 475 23.92 -26.78 19.27
N PRO A 476 23.68 -28.10 19.29
CA PRO A 476 24.46 -29.04 20.09
C PRO A 476 25.97 -29.05 19.79
N ASP A 477 26.37 -28.56 18.61
CA ASP A 477 27.75 -28.35 18.18
C ASP A 477 28.34 -27.00 18.67
N ASN A 478 27.60 -26.25 19.49
CA ASN A 478 27.94 -24.94 20.01
C ASN A 478 27.96 -23.80 18.97
N GLU A 479 27.42 -24.01 17.76
CA GLU A 479 27.20 -22.91 16.81
C GLU A 479 25.96 -22.09 17.18
N TYR A 480 26.10 -20.75 17.19
CA TYR A 480 24.98 -19.84 17.41
C TYR A 480 24.18 -19.68 16.12
N GLU A 481 22.95 -20.14 16.12
CA GLU A 481 21.99 -19.92 15.04
C GLU A 481 20.92 -18.91 15.41
N THR A 482 20.41 -18.25 14.37
CA THR A 482 19.34 -17.26 14.51
C THR A 482 18.15 -17.70 13.67
N CYS A 483 16.99 -17.88 14.30
CA CYS A 483 15.71 -18.12 13.65
C CYS A 483 14.84 -16.86 13.70
N PHE A 484 14.12 -16.59 12.61
CA PHE A 484 13.13 -15.53 12.54
C PHE A 484 11.74 -16.14 12.78
N ILE A 485 11.09 -15.75 13.86
CA ILE A 485 9.71 -16.10 14.19
C ILE A 485 8.81 -14.98 13.66
N TYR A 486 7.76 -15.35 12.94
CA TYR A 486 6.89 -14.47 12.15
C TYR A 486 5.48 -14.45 12.74
N ALA A 487 5.09 -13.41 13.51
CA ALA A 487 3.73 -13.29 14.04
C ALA A 487 2.68 -13.05 12.94
N ALA A 488 1.86 -14.03 12.55
CA ALA A 488 0.77 -13.90 11.57
C ALA A 488 -0.40 -13.01 12.04
N GLU A 489 -1.23 -12.57 11.08
CA GLU A 489 -2.44 -11.78 11.31
C GLU A 489 -3.52 -12.59 12.04
N CYS A 490 -4.18 -11.96 13.02
CA CYS A 490 -5.52 -12.40 13.41
C CYS A 490 -6.52 -11.88 12.38
N HIS A 491 -7.26 -12.81 11.77
CA HIS A 491 -8.47 -12.52 11.01
C HIS A 491 -9.65 -12.28 11.96
#